data_AF-A0A943PH84-F1
#
_entry.id   AF-A0A943PH84-F1
#
_cell.length_a   1.000
_cell.length_b   1.000
_cell.length_c   1.000
_cell.angle_alpha   90.00
_cell.angle_beta   90.00
_cell.angle_gamma   90.00
#
_symmetry.space_group_name_H-M   'P 1'
#
loop_
_entity.id
_entity.type
_entity.pdbx_description
1 polymer ?
#
loop_
_entity_poly.entity_id
_entity_poly.type
_entity_poly.pdbx_seq_one_letter_code
_entity_poly.pdbx_strand_id
1 'polypeptide(L)'
;MIIIDIIISVTKIVFHFDLFNKNSRKSSPHSFLVLFLQHGYQITRKDRETIRDKCEYVVYKKLATLSRLSFTLYEQGRPDLIAELFNSVDSFIKSIYTIESLLSNTSVYFEYKTNVWLCIANNAITNYRDYWIFCEAALKKCGKWEEIYKISSFKAIYNAIDKDALLEWENQKQYEILRLLYPQLEVPDIRIKGKTVSLLEQVDSIFKKSELSDTFSSLGYAIRKQRPAWGCNDIEGRTAEEKVLSLWNTLPHDTFLMALLCLNSGDSHIILEQLKEYARTDVLDILYSSEIHPKLQIGLEAGTVGNLDFLFSLWELGYRYHTHQEWQVHGNITSTKQMKLYCLDKFYDMSLDIDLKEIMNSIALRAICMVEAIKTNDLFCTSNPNWKSYINGVRGATLQHPLNQYWGYIDMAFDAYHFTDGQSMRSYLSQKEPGIKLEKGSEKIEINSAIYKALSVLYPEVYNMNS
;
A
#
# COMPACT_ATOMS: atom_id res chain seq x y z
N MET A 1 -8.69 -8.56 28.95
CA MET A 1 -9.29 -7.43 29.69
C MET A 1 -9.13 -7.60 31.20
N ILE A 2 -9.83 -8.55 31.85
CA ILE A 2 -9.88 -8.70 33.31
C ILE A 2 -8.49 -8.72 34.00
N ILE A 3 -7.48 -9.38 33.42
CA ILE A 3 -6.12 -9.44 33.99
C ILE A 3 -5.40 -8.07 33.93
N ILE A 4 -5.60 -7.28 32.87
CA ILE A 4 -4.97 -5.97 32.72
C ILE A 4 -5.61 -4.96 33.67
N ASP A 5 -6.93 -4.99 33.83
CA ASP A 5 -7.66 -4.11 34.77
C ASP A 5 -7.29 -4.43 36.24
N ILE A 6 -7.07 -5.71 36.55
CA ILE A 6 -6.53 -6.16 37.85
C ILE A 6 -5.08 -5.68 38.02
N ILE A 7 -4.22 -5.79 36.99
CA ILE A 7 -2.83 -5.31 37.05
C ILE A 7 -2.79 -3.78 37.20
N ILE A 8 -3.64 -3.02 36.51
CA ILE A 8 -3.74 -1.56 36.64
C ILE A 8 -4.21 -1.17 38.06
N SER A 9 -5.12 -1.93 38.65
CA SER A 9 -5.63 -1.69 40.01
C SER A 9 -4.64 -2.10 41.12
N VAL A 10 -3.74 -3.06 40.85
CA VAL A 10 -2.87 -3.68 41.87
C VAL A 10 -1.39 -3.26 41.72
N THR A 11 -0.95 -2.85 40.54
CA THR A 11 0.47 -2.65 40.21
C THR A 11 0.80 -1.18 40.04
N LYS A 12 1.61 -0.63 40.95
CA LYS A 12 2.18 0.71 40.79
C LYS A 12 3.29 0.64 39.73
N ILE A 13 3.34 1.58 38.78
CA ILE A 13 4.45 1.74 37.81
C ILE A 13 5.82 1.69 38.51
N VAL A 14 5.89 2.15 39.76
CA VAL A 14 7.02 2.03 40.69
C VAL A 14 7.64 0.61 40.72
N PHE A 15 6.81 -0.43 40.78
CA PHE A 15 7.23 -1.83 40.90
C PHE A 15 7.90 -2.36 39.62
N HIS A 16 7.42 -1.90 38.46
CA HIS A 16 8.04 -2.22 37.19
C HIS A 16 9.37 -1.50 37.06
N PHE A 17 9.46 -0.20 37.39
CA PHE A 17 10.73 0.56 37.37
C PHE A 17 11.86 -0.09 38.22
N ASP A 18 11.55 -0.80 39.31
CA ASP A 18 12.52 -1.56 40.11
C ASP A 18 13.01 -2.86 39.45
N LEU A 19 12.19 -3.53 38.65
CA LEU A 19 12.58 -4.72 37.88
C LEU A 19 13.56 -4.39 36.74
N PHE A 20 13.53 -3.17 36.18
CA PHE A 20 14.43 -2.74 35.09
C PHE A 20 15.89 -2.58 35.52
N ASN A 21 16.16 -2.24 36.79
CA ASN A 21 17.54 -2.00 37.23
C ASN A 21 18.32 -3.31 37.47
N LYS A 22 17.62 -4.46 37.54
CA LYS A 22 18.24 -5.76 37.80
C LYS A 22 18.33 -6.69 36.60
N ASN A 23 17.53 -6.50 35.55
CA ASN A 23 17.52 -7.37 34.36
C ASN A 23 17.06 -6.61 33.12
N SER A 24 17.88 -6.56 32.05
CA SER A 24 17.48 -7.04 30.70
C SER A 24 18.24 -6.38 29.54
N ARG A 25 18.71 -7.23 28.61
CA ARG A 25 19.25 -6.92 27.28
C ARG A 25 18.21 -7.14 26.15
N LYS A 26 16.89 -7.21 26.43
CA LYS A 26 15.93 -7.73 25.42
C LYS A 26 14.56 -7.04 25.27
N SER A 27 14.22 -5.97 26.00
CA SER A 27 12.96 -5.24 25.74
C SER A 27 13.05 -3.75 26.09
N SER A 28 12.64 -2.88 25.18
CA SER A 28 12.59 -1.43 25.36
C SER A 28 11.64 -1.04 26.52
N PRO A 29 12.11 -0.28 27.54
CA PRO A 29 11.34 0.14 28.71
C PRO A 29 10.01 0.85 28.40
N HIS A 30 9.87 1.41 27.20
CA HIS A 30 8.68 2.15 26.77
C HIS A 30 7.45 1.25 26.53
N SER A 31 7.66 -0.04 26.24
CA SER A 31 6.60 -0.92 25.75
C SER A 31 5.48 -1.18 26.78
N PHE A 32 5.84 -1.37 28.07
CA PHE A 32 4.86 -1.58 29.14
C PHE A 32 4.15 -0.28 29.55
N LEU A 33 4.89 0.83 29.60
CA LEU A 33 4.31 2.14 29.90
C LEU A 33 3.27 2.53 28.84
N VAL A 34 3.62 2.38 27.56
CA VAL A 34 2.69 2.60 26.44
C VAL A 34 1.43 1.77 26.61
N LEU A 35 1.57 0.48 26.92
CA LEU A 35 0.43 -0.41 27.12
C LEU A 35 -0.49 0.04 28.26
N PHE A 36 0.05 0.49 29.40
CA PHE A 36 -0.76 1.05 30.49
C PHE A 36 -1.48 2.34 30.08
N LEU A 37 -0.79 3.25 29.38
CA LEU A 37 -1.38 4.51 28.90
C LEU A 37 -2.50 4.24 27.89
N GLN A 38 -2.37 3.23 27.04
CA GLN A 38 -3.41 2.78 26.10
C GLN A 38 -4.69 2.28 26.79
N HIS A 39 -4.58 1.83 28.04
CA HIS A 39 -5.70 1.39 28.85
C HIS A 39 -6.17 2.47 29.85
N GLY A 40 -5.77 3.73 29.65
CA GLY A 40 -6.29 4.85 30.42
C GLY A 40 -5.58 5.13 31.74
N TYR A 41 -4.42 4.49 31.99
CA TYR A 41 -3.65 4.81 33.19
C TYR A 41 -3.18 6.26 33.18
N GLN A 42 -3.47 7.01 34.25
CA GLN A 42 -3.01 8.38 34.41
C GLN A 42 -1.76 8.43 35.29
N ILE A 43 -0.68 9.00 34.75
CA ILE A 43 0.59 9.15 35.49
C ILE A 43 0.40 10.05 36.72
N THR A 44 0.71 9.48 37.89
CA THR A 44 0.61 10.18 39.16
C THR A 44 1.87 11.02 39.44
N ARG A 45 1.80 11.89 40.46
CA ARG A 45 2.98 12.63 40.94
C ARG A 45 4.11 11.69 41.38
N LYS A 46 3.77 10.60 42.07
CA LYS A 46 4.75 9.61 42.55
C LYS A 46 5.44 8.87 41.41
N ASP A 47 4.70 8.59 40.32
CA ASP A 47 5.28 7.99 39.11
C ASP A 47 6.29 8.96 38.46
N ARG A 48 5.97 10.26 38.37
CA ARG A 48 6.90 11.28 37.85
C ARG A 48 8.17 11.39 38.69
N GLU A 49 8.05 11.41 40.02
CA GLU A 49 9.19 11.42 40.94
C GLU A 49 10.06 10.16 40.72
N THR A 50 9.44 9.00 40.56
CA THR A 50 10.15 7.74 40.31
C THR A 50 10.88 7.73 38.97
N ILE A 51 10.25 8.21 37.89
CA ILE A 51 10.90 8.31 36.57
C ILE A 51 12.07 9.29 36.63
N ARG A 52 11.90 10.44 37.31
CA ARG A 52 12.96 11.43 37.49
C ARG A 52 14.18 10.84 38.21
N ASP A 53 13.94 10.09 39.27
CA ASP A 53 15.02 9.58 40.13
C ASP A 53 15.77 8.39 39.49
N LYS A 54 15.14 7.70 38.52
CA LYS A 54 15.68 6.48 37.89
C LYS A 54 16.15 6.65 36.44
N CYS A 55 15.79 7.72 35.76
CA CYS A 55 16.16 7.95 34.36
C CYS A 55 17.07 9.17 34.23
N GLU A 56 17.94 9.14 33.21
CA GLU A 56 18.67 10.35 32.81
C GLU A 56 17.70 11.49 32.46
N TYR A 57 18.12 12.73 32.69
CA TYR A 57 17.27 13.91 32.56
C TYR A 57 16.57 14.00 31.18
N VAL A 58 17.26 13.66 30.10
CA VAL A 58 16.72 13.68 28.73
C VAL A 58 15.61 12.64 28.56
N VAL A 59 15.79 11.44 29.12
CA VAL A 59 14.81 10.35 29.07
C VAL A 59 13.60 10.66 29.96
N TYR A 60 13.84 11.17 31.18
CA TYR A 60 12.79 11.65 32.07
C TYR A 60 11.91 12.70 31.39
N LYS A 61 12.54 13.72 30.78
CA LYS A 61 11.85 14.80 30.08
C LYS A 61 10.93 14.27 28.96
N LYS A 62 11.41 13.32 28.16
CA LYS A 62 10.59 12.66 27.13
C LYS A 62 9.42 11.91 27.76
N LEU A 63 9.70 11.01 28.71
CA LEU A 63 8.69 10.17 29.33
C LEU A 63 7.61 11.00 30.05
N ALA A 64 7.99 12.00 30.83
CA ALA A 64 7.06 12.86 31.56
C ALA A 64 6.13 13.63 30.62
N THR A 65 6.67 14.15 29.51
CA THR A 65 5.91 14.93 28.53
C THR A 65 4.95 14.02 27.76
N LEU A 66 5.45 12.94 27.15
CA LEU A 66 4.64 12.07 26.31
C LEU A 66 3.57 11.33 27.12
N SER A 67 3.89 10.89 28.34
CA SER A 67 2.89 10.19 29.16
C SER A 67 1.77 11.13 29.62
N ARG A 68 2.06 12.42 29.85
CA ARG A 68 1.04 13.43 30.13
C ARG A 68 0.12 13.63 28.91
N LEU A 69 0.70 13.78 27.73
CA LEU A 69 -0.04 13.98 26.46
C LEU A 69 -0.84 12.74 26.05
N SER A 70 -0.37 11.54 26.39
CA SER A 70 -1.06 10.29 26.06
C SER A 70 -2.44 10.18 26.67
N PHE A 71 -2.65 10.78 27.86
CA PHE A 71 -3.97 10.79 28.48
C PHE A 71 -4.98 11.58 27.65
N THR A 72 -4.55 12.68 27.03
CA THR A 72 -5.40 13.45 26.09
C THR A 72 -5.79 12.63 24.87
N LEU A 73 -4.87 11.83 24.31
CA LEU A 73 -5.19 10.92 23.19
C LEU A 73 -6.17 9.81 23.63
N TYR A 74 -6.00 9.28 24.83
CA TYR A 74 -6.90 8.29 25.40
C TYR A 74 -8.31 8.85 25.61
N GLU A 75 -8.45 10.03 26.23
CA GLU A 75 -9.74 10.69 26.45
C GLU A 75 -10.48 11.03 25.14
N GLN A 76 -9.73 11.29 24.08
CA GLN A 76 -10.28 11.50 22.74
C GLN A 76 -10.59 10.20 21.98
N GLY A 77 -10.52 9.04 22.65
CA GLY A 77 -10.88 7.74 22.08
C GLY A 77 -9.85 7.19 21.09
N ARG A 78 -8.60 7.67 21.13
CA ARG A 78 -7.51 7.28 20.21
C ARG A 78 -6.31 6.66 20.92
N PRO A 79 -6.50 5.58 21.72
CA PRO A 79 -5.39 4.86 22.35
C PRO A 79 -4.45 4.20 21.33
N ASP A 80 -4.91 3.92 20.11
CA ASP A 80 -4.09 3.41 19.00
C ASP A 80 -2.92 4.33 18.65
N LEU A 81 -3.07 5.65 18.84
CA LEU A 81 -2.05 6.65 18.53
C LEU A 81 -0.96 6.79 19.61
N ILE A 82 -1.17 6.26 20.82
CA ILE A 82 -0.19 6.39 21.91
C ILE A 82 1.11 5.64 21.60
N ALA A 83 1.03 4.49 20.95
CA ALA A 83 2.24 3.77 20.52
C ALA A 83 3.04 4.57 19.47
N GLU A 84 2.34 5.19 18.51
CA GLU A 84 2.96 6.05 17.50
C GLU A 84 3.65 7.27 18.15
N LEU A 85 3.02 7.92 19.13
CA LEU A 85 3.59 9.04 19.88
C LEU A 85 4.95 8.70 20.50
N PHE A 86 5.11 7.50 21.08
CA PHE A 86 6.36 7.09 21.72
C PHE A 86 7.45 6.62 20.75
N ASN A 87 7.04 5.98 19.65
CA ASN A 87 7.93 5.41 18.64
C ASN A 87 8.28 6.39 17.51
N SER A 88 7.72 7.60 17.54
CA SER A 88 7.97 8.62 16.52
C SER A 88 9.42 9.09 16.46
N VAL A 89 9.79 9.60 15.28
CA VAL A 89 11.11 10.17 14.98
C VAL A 89 11.43 11.37 15.88
N ASP A 90 12.72 11.63 16.10
CA ASP A 90 13.20 12.68 16.99
C ASP A 90 12.73 14.09 16.58
N SER A 91 12.60 14.36 15.27
CA SER A 91 12.06 15.60 14.73
C SER A 91 10.62 15.87 15.17
N PHE A 92 9.78 14.83 15.25
CA PHE A 92 8.40 14.93 15.75
C PHE A 92 8.35 15.24 17.25
N ILE A 93 9.20 14.57 18.04
CA ILE A 93 9.26 14.82 19.49
C ILE A 93 9.78 16.24 19.77
N LYS A 94 10.74 16.72 19.00
CA LYS A 94 11.25 18.10 19.09
C LYS A 94 10.21 19.14 18.69
N SER A 95 9.35 18.87 17.72
CA SER A 95 8.25 19.77 17.37
C SER A 95 7.23 19.88 18.50
N ILE A 96 6.90 18.77 19.17
CA ILE A 96 6.09 18.77 20.41
C ILE A 96 6.71 19.67 21.48
N TYR A 97 8.01 19.53 21.75
CA TYR A 97 8.69 20.39 22.74
C TYR A 97 8.68 21.87 22.36
N THR A 98 8.79 22.18 21.08
CA THR A 98 8.67 23.55 20.56
C THR A 98 7.28 24.11 20.79
N ILE A 99 6.24 23.38 20.39
CA ILE A 99 4.84 23.78 20.58
C ILE A 99 4.54 24.00 22.06
N GLU A 100 4.90 23.04 22.91
CA GLU A 100 4.73 23.14 24.37
C GLU A 100 5.45 24.36 24.95
N SER A 101 6.70 24.61 24.56
CA SER A 101 7.46 25.77 25.04
C SER A 101 6.82 27.10 24.66
N LEU A 102 6.30 27.18 23.44
CA LEU A 102 5.66 28.38 22.91
C LEU A 102 4.32 28.65 23.61
N LEU A 103 3.51 27.61 23.78
CA LEU A 103 2.20 27.71 24.42
C LEU A 103 2.29 28.00 25.92
N SER A 104 3.28 27.43 26.62
CA SER A 104 3.53 27.74 28.02
C SER A 104 4.33 29.03 28.22
N ASN A 105 4.87 29.61 27.13
CA ASN A 105 5.83 30.71 27.16
C ASN A 105 7.05 30.43 28.07
N THR A 106 7.50 29.16 28.11
CA THR A 106 8.68 28.73 28.86
C THR A 106 9.59 27.86 28.00
N SER A 107 10.89 28.17 27.94
CA SER A 107 11.85 27.38 27.16
C SER A 107 12.43 26.18 27.90
N VAL A 108 11.67 25.53 28.80
CA VAL A 108 12.17 24.43 29.66
C VAL A 108 12.76 23.27 28.85
N TYR A 109 12.34 23.13 27.58
CA TYR A 109 12.87 22.11 26.71
C TYR A 109 14.16 22.51 25.95
N PHE A 110 14.61 23.76 26.03
CA PHE A 110 15.74 24.28 25.26
C PHE A 110 16.70 25.12 26.13
N GLU A 111 18.00 24.88 26.01
CA GLU A 111 19.04 25.54 26.81
C GLU A 111 19.62 26.80 26.11
N TYR A 112 18.80 27.54 25.37
CA TYR A 112 19.24 28.78 24.73
C TYR A 112 19.37 29.90 25.78
N LYS A 113 20.48 30.65 25.74
CA LYS A 113 20.77 31.72 26.71
C LYS A 113 20.32 33.10 26.24
N THR A 114 20.24 33.33 24.94
CA THR A 114 19.91 34.63 24.33
C THR A 114 19.01 34.44 23.12
N ASN A 115 18.10 35.38 22.84
CA ASN A 115 17.18 35.33 21.70
C ASN A 115 16.45 33.97 21.58
N VAL A 116 16.03 33.43 22.73
CA VAL A 116 15.55 32.06 22.88
C VAL A 116 14.47 31.70 21.86
N TRP A 117 13.48 32.57 21.67
CA TRP A 117 12.38 32.32 20.74
C TRP A 117 12.81 32.33 19.28
N LEU A 118 13.76 33.19 18.90
CA LEU A 118 14.39 33.17 17.57
C LEU A 118 15.17 31.87 17.36
N CYS A 119 15.94 31.42 18.36
CA CYS A 119 16.68 30.17 18.28
C CYS A 119 15.75 28.96 18.13
N ILE A 120 14.66 28.91 18.90
CA ILE A 120 13.63 27.87 18.78
C ILE A 120 13.00 27.89 17.40
N ALA A 121 12.59 29.07 16.91
CA ALA A 121 11.96 29.21 15.59
C ALA A 121 12.91 28.80 14.44
N ASN A 122 14.17 29.26 14.47
CA ASN A 122 15.19 28.89 13.50
C ASN A 122 15.48 27.38 13.54
N ASN A 123 15.60 26.80 14.73
CA ASN A 123 15.84 25.36 14.85
C ASN A 123 14.68 24.55 14.27
N ALA A 124 13.44 24.97 14.51
CA ALA A 124 12.25 24.30 14.02
C ALA A 124 12.11 24.35 12.50
N ILE A 125 12.23 25.53 11.92
CA ILE A 125 12.04 25.74 10.49
C ILE A 125 13.14 25.07 9.64
N THR A 126 14.32 24.88 10.24
CA THR A 126 15.47 24.25 9.58
C THR A 126 15.50 22.73 9.76
N ASN A 127 15.30 22.22 10.98
CA ASN A 127 15.61 20.80 11.30
C ASN A 127 14.39 19.89 11.39
N TYR A 128 13.18 20.43 11.51
CA TYR A 128 11.95 19.64 11.57
C TYR A 128 10.83 20.37 10.83
N ARG A 129 11.18 20.77 9.60
CA ARG A 129 10.36 21.55 8.66
C ARG A 129 9.00 20.93 8.39
N ASP A 130 8.90 19.61 8.35
CA ASP A 130 7.65 18.89 8.07
C ASP A 130 6.56 19.17 9.10
N TYR A 131 6.95 19.54 10.33
CA TYR A 131 6.02 19.89 11.42
C TYR A 131 5.90 21.40 11.63
N TRP A 132 6.49 22.21 10.74
CA TRP A 132 6.61 23.65 10.91
C TRP A 132 5.25 24.35 11.01
N ILE A 133 4.23 23.90 10.28
CA ILE A 133 2.90 24.53 10.29
C ILE A 133 2.29 24.61 11.70
N PHE A 134 2.54 23.60 12.55
CA PHE A 134 2.10 23.61 13.96
C PHE A 134 2.97 24.52 14.81
N CYS A 135 4.29 24.54 14.57
CA CYS A 135 5.21 25.43 15.28
C CYS A 135 4.91 26.92 14.96
N GLU A 136 4.60 27.23 13.71
CA GLU A 136 4.17 28.55 13.25
C GLU A 136 2.83 28.95 13.88
N ALA A 137 1.85 28.05 13.90
CA ALA A 137 0.58 28.31 14.58
C ALA A 137 0.78 28.57 16.07
N ALA A 138 1.65 27.82 16.74
CA ALA A 138 1.99 28.05 18.15
C ALA A 138 2.70 29.40 18.37
N LEU A 139 3.63 29.79 17.49
CA LEU A 139 4.31 31.09 17.50
C LEU A 139 3.34 32.27 17.34
N LYS A 140 2.35 32.13 16.45
CA LYS A 140 1.28 33.11 16.27
C LYS A 140 0.39 33.16 17.51
N LYS A 141 -0.01 31.99 18.04
CA LYS A 141 -0.87 31.89 19.22
C LYS A 141 -0.25 32.51 20.47
N CYS A 142 1.06 32.35 20.68
CA CYS A 142 1.75 32.95 21.81
C CYS A 142 2.17 34.43 21.60
N GLY A 143 1.84 35.02 20.45
CA GLY A 143 2.08 36.43 20.17
C GLY A 143 3.54 36.80 19.84
N LYS A 144 4.39 35.79 19.57
CA LYS A 144 5.83 35.99 19.26
C LYS A 144 6.15 36.12 17.78
N TRP A 145 5.18 35.82 16.91
CA TRP A 145 5.34 35.85 15.47
C TRP A 145 5.90 37.18 14.93
N GLU A 146 5.23 38.31 15.23
CA GLU A 146 5.60 39.63 14.69
C GLU A 146 7.00 40.10 15.13
N GLU A 147 7.41 39.73 16.35
CA GLU A 147 8.74 40.03 16.89
C GLU A 147 9.82 39.27 16.09
N ILE A 148 9.60 37.97 15.86
CA ILE A 148 10.56 37.09 15.20
C ILE A 148 10.61 37.33 13.69
N TYR A 149 9.46 37.56 13.04
CA TYR A 149 9.37 37.78 11.60
C TYR A 149 10.10 39.06 11.14
N LYS A 150 10.25 40.06 12.02
CA LYS A 150 11.04 41.28 11.75
C LYS A 150 12.54 41.03 11.70
N ILE A 151 13.02 39.92 12.25
CA ILE A 151 14.45 39.60 12.29
C ILE A 151 14.87 39.06 10.93
N SER A 152 15.78 39.79 10.26
CA SER A 152 16.17 39.54 8.87
C SER A 152 16.64 38.10 8.61
N SER A 153 17.38 37.51 9.55
CA SER A 153 17.89 36.14 9.43
C SER A 153 16.77 35.09 9.40
N PHE A 154 15.76 35.22 10.26
CA PHE A 154 14.60 34.32 10.24
C PHE A 154 13.72 34.57 9.02
N LYS A 155 13.46 35.85 8.69
CA LYS A 155 12.63 36.24 7.55
C LYS A 155 13.15 35.66 6.23
N ALA A 156 14.46 35.70 6.03
CA ALA A 156 15.09 35.11 4.84
C ALA A 156 14.83 33.60 4.74
N ILE A 157 14.97 32.86 5.84
CA ILE A 157 14.73 31.42 5.89
C ILE A 157 13.25 31.12 5.63
N TYR A 158 12.34 31.82 6.31
CA TYR A 158 10.89 31.60 6.17
C TYR A 158 10.36 31.88 4.76
N ASN A 159 10.86 32.93 4.11
CA ASN A 159 10.43 33.31 2.76
C ASN A 159 10.97 32.37 1.68
N ALA A 160 12.07 31.66 1.95
CA ALA A 160 12.66 30.70 1.01
C ALA A 160 11.97 29.33 1.01
N ILE A 161 10.98 29.11 1.88
CA ILE A 161 10.28 27.83 1.99
C ILE A 161 9.15 27.75 0.98
N ASP A 162 9.11 26.63 0.27
CA ASP A 162 7.96 26.21 -0.51
C ASP A 162 6.75 25.98 0.42
N LYS A 163 5.74 26.85 0.32
CA LYS A 163 4.54 26.80 1.17
C LYS A 163 3.62 25.65 0.78
N ASP A 164 3.62 25.24 -0.47
CA ASP A 164 2.80 24.12 -0.94
C ASP A 164 3.37 22.81 -0.40
N ALA A 165 4.70 22.67 -0.41
CA ALA A 165 5.38 21.52 0.18
C ALA A 165 5.12 21.36 1.69
N LEU A 166 4.89 22.45 2.44
CA LEU A 166 4.54 22.39 3.86
C LEU A 166 3.13 21.83 4.13
N LEU A 167 2.26 21.86 3.13
CA LEU A 167 0.92 21.29 3.21
C LEU A 167 0.92 19.78 2.87
N GLU A 168 2.06 19.22 2.45
CA GLU A 168 2.18 17.81 2.10
C GLU A 168 2.87 16.99 3.21
N TRP A 169 2.16 16.05 3.82
CA TRP A 169 2.61 15.31 5.00
C TRP A 169 2.75 13.81 4.74
N GLU A 170 3.85 13.21 5.19
CA GLU A 170 4.10 11.77 4.96
C GLU A 170 3.41 10.84 5.97
N ASN A 171 3.21 11.29 7.21
CA ASN A 171 2.68 10.46 8.29
C ASN A 171 1.35 11.02 8.83
N GLN A 172 0.24 10.44 8.37
CA GLN A 172 -1.11 10.80 8.80
C GLN A 172 -1.33 10.66 10.30
N LYS A 173 -0.77 9.63 10.94
CA LYS A 173 -0.93 9.40 12.38
C LYS A 173 -0.27 10.50 13.20
N GLN A 174 0.91 10.97 12.78
CA GLN A 174 1.60 12.08 13.43
C GLN A 174 0.87 13.42 13.29
N TYR A 175 0.31 13.71 12.11
CA TYR A 175 -0.54 14.87 11.91
C TYR A 175 -1.76 14.84 12.83
N GLU A 176 -2.43 13.70 12.87
CA GLU A 176 -3.60 13.47 13.71
C GLU A 176 -3.29 13.62 15.20
N ILE A 177 -2.18 13.07 15.67
CA ILE A 177 -1.70 13.27 17.04
C ILE A 177 -1.59 14.77 17.36
N LEU A 178 -0.94 15.57 16.51
CA LEU A 178 -0.77 17.00 16.78
C LEU A 178 -2.10 17.77 16.77
N ARG A 179 -3.04 17.43 15.88
CA ARG A 179 -4.39 18.00 15.87
C ARG A 179 -5.15 17.71 17.16
N LEU A 180 -5.11 16.48 17.64
CA LEU A 180 -5.79 16.07 18.87
C LEU A 180 -5.14 16.68 20.12
N LEU A 181 -3.81 16.77 20.16
CA LEU A 181 -3.09 17.33 21.31
C LEU A 181 -3.19 18.86 21.40
N TYR A 182 -3.28 19.55 20.26
CA TYR A 182 -3.27 21.02 20.21
C TYR A 182 -4.43 21.59 19.36
N PRO A 183 -5.69 21.33 19.73
CA PRO A 183 -6.85 21.76 18.95
C PRO A 183 -7.00 23.28 18.86
N GLN A 184 -6.37 24.04 19.76
CA GLN A 184 -6.37 25.50 19.78
C GLN A 184 -5.47 26.16 18.73
N LEU A 185 -4.68 25.36 17.99
CA LEU A 185 -3.80 25.83 16.94
C LEU A 185 -4.52 25.83 15.59
N GLU A 186 -4.66 27.01 15.01
CA GLU A 186 -5.20 27.19 13.66
C GLU A 186 -4.15 26.77 12.64
N VAL A 187 -4.26 25.54 12.15
CA VAL A 187 -3.42 25.01 11.07
C VAL A 187 -4.27 24.73 9.82
N PRO A 188 -3.72 24.98 8.62
CA PRO A 188 -4.42 24.72 7.36
C PRO A 188 -4.67 23.22 7.16
N ASP A 189 -5.60 22.92 6.26
CA ASP A 189 -5.80 21.56 5.78
C ASP A 189 -4.56 21.11 4.99
N ILE A 190 -4.21 19.85 5.18
CA ILE A 190 -3.04 19.23 4.56
C ILE A 190 -3.45 18.19 3.52
N ARG A 191 -2.51 17.83 2.67
CA ARG A 191 -2.55 16.65 1.82
C ARG A 191 -1.62 15.62 2.41
N ILE A 192 -2.09 14.40 2.62
CA ILE A 192 -1.19 13.31 2.96
C ILE A 192 -0.50 12.85 1.70
N LYS A 193 0.84 12.98 1.68
CA LYS A 193 1.68 12.21 0.77
C LYS A 193 1.36 10.76 1.09
N GLY A 194 0.57 10.12 0.23
CA GLY A 194 0.37 8.69 0.32
C GLY A 194 1.75 8.07 0.38
N LYS A 195 2.16 7.57 1.55
CA LYS A 195 3.27 6.65 1.61
C LYS A 195 2.74 5.40 0.93
N THR A 196 2.94 5.35 -0.39
CA THR A 196 2.76 4.14 -1.16
C THR A 196 3.82 3.20 -0.61
N VAL A 197 3.49 2.45 0.45
CA VAL A 197 4.19 1.20 0.73
C VAL A 197 4.14 0.50 -0.61
N SER A 198 5.30 0.28 -1.21
CA SER A 198 5.32 -0.26 -2.56
C SER A 198 4.49 -1.54 -2.52
N LEU A 199 3.70 -1.79 -3.56
CA LEU A 199 2.85 -2.97 -3.62
C LEU A 199 3.66 -4.26 -3.30
N LEU A 200 4.94 -4.25 -3.64
CA LEU A 200 5.92 -5.27 -3.30
C LEU A 200 6.18 -5.40 -1.78
N GLU A 201 6.44 -4.30 -1.07
CA GLU A 201 6.63 -4.32 0.40
C GLU A 201 5.38 -4.79 1.15
N GLN A 202 4.18 -4.46 0.65
CA GLN A 202 2.93 -4.95 1.23
C GLN A 202 2.82 -6.47 1.08
N VAL A 203 3.10 -6.97 -0.12
CA VAL A 203 3.12 -8.41 -0.41
C VAL A 203 4.15 -9.14 0.44
N ASP A 204 5.38 -8.65 0.54
CA ASP A 204 6.45 -9.31 1.31
C ASP A 204 6.09 -9.43 2.80
N SER A 205 5.28 -8.50 3.32
CA SER A 205 4.74 -8.57 4.68
C SER A 205 3.62 -9.61 4.82
N ILE A 206 2.78 -9.78 3.80
CA ILE A 206 1.57 -10.61 3.82
C ILE A 206 1.89 -12.09 3.50
N PHE A 207 2.65 -12.33 2.43
CA PHE A 207 2.89 -13.65 1.87
C PHE A 207 4.25 -14.18 2.28
N LYS A 208 4.31 -14.81 3.46
CA LYS A 208 5.52 -15.44 3.98
C LYS A 208 5.43 -16.95 3.81
N LYS A 209 6.47 -17.52 3.20
CA LYS A 209 6.60 -18.97 3.05
C LYS A 209 6.58 -19.65 4.43
N SER A 210 5.76 -20.68 4.56
CA SER A 210 5.59 -21.48 5.77
C SER A 210 5.85 -22.96 5.49
N GLU A 211 6.06 -23.76 6.54
CA GLU A 211 6.16 -25.21 6.42
C GLU A 211 4.92 -25.83 5.75
N LEU A 212 3.74 -25.25 5.98
CA LEU A 212 2.51 -25.66 5.31
C LEU A 212 2.55 -25.40 3.80
N SER A 213 3.12 -24.27 3.37
CA SER A 213 3.32 -24.01 1.93
C SER A 213 4.31 -25.00 1.30
N ASP A 214 5.38 -25.39 2.00
CA ASP A 214 6.30 -26.44 1.52
C ASP A 214 5.61 -27.81 1.42
N THR A 215 4.72 -28.10 2.37
CA THR A 215 3.86 -29.29 2.35
C THR A 215 2.94 -29.28 1.13
N PHE A 216 2.23 -28.18 0.86
CA PHE A 216 1.38 -28.07 -0.32
C PHE A 216 2.14 -28.16 -1.64
N SER A 217 3.36 -27.61 -1.72
CA SER A 217 4.23 -27.78 -2.88
C SER A 217 4.51 -29.27 -3.13
N SER A 218 4.81 -30.01 -2.07
CA SER A 218 5.13 -31.45 -2.13
C SER A 218 3.91 -32.29 -2.52
N LEU A 219 2.74 -31.97 -1.95
CA LEU A 219 1.47 -32.63 -2.27
C LEU A 219 1.05 -32.33 -3.72
N GLY A 220 1.08 -31.08 -4.16
CA GLY A 220 0.72 -30.74 -5.54
C GLY A 220 1.66 -31.35 -6.57
N TYR A 221 2.97 -31.45 -6.26
CA TYR A 221 3.91 -32.21 -7.08
C TYR A 221 3.53 -33.71 -7.16
N ALA A 222 3.18 -34.31 -6.02
CA ALA A 222 2.80 -35.72 -5.94
C ALA A 222 1.53 -36.02 -6.76
N ILE A 223 0.49 -35.18 -6.64
CA ILE A 223 -0.75 -35.27 -7.43
C ILE A 223 -0.43 -35.16 -8.92
N ARG A 224 0.33 -34.12 -9.31
CA ARG A 224 0.74 -33.89 -10.71
C ARG A 224 1.45 -35.09 -11.33
N LYS A 225 2.27 -35.78 -10.54
CA LYS A 225 3.05 -36.94 -10.98
C LYS A 225 2.36 -38.28 -10.75
N GLN A 226 1.19 -38.29 -10.12
CA GLN A 226 0.49 -39.50 -9.69
C GLN A 226 1.40 -40.41 -8.87
N ARG A 227 2.08 -39.85 -7.87
CA ARG A 227 3.06 -40.54 -7.01
C ARG A 227 2.68 -40.41 -5.54
N PRO A 228 3.19 -41.30 -4.67
CA PRO A 228 3.10 -41.12 -3.23
C PRO A 228 3.74 -39.80 -2.79
N ALA A 229 3.12 -39.11 -1.82
CA ALA A 229 3.65 -37.90 -1.21
C ALA A 229 4.73 -38.23 -0.16
N TRP A 230 5.97 -38.43 -0.63
CA TRP A 230 7.13 -38.69 0.23
C TRP A 230 7.39 -37.51 1.17
N GLY A 231 7.58 -37.78 2.46
CA GLY A 231 7.81 -36.76 3.48
C GLY A 231 6.54 -36.17 4.10
N CYS A 232 5.36 -36.67 3.72
CA CYS A 232 4.06 -36.26 4.27
C CYS A 232 3.37 -37.42 5.01
N ASN A 233 4.15 -38.31 5.63
CA ASN A 233 3.65 -39.55 6.24
C ASN A 233 2.79 -39.29 7.48
N ASP A 234 3.04 -38.18 8.19
CA ASP A 234 2.34 -37.82 9.42
C ASP A 234 0.96 -37.18 9.16
N ILE A 235 0.63 -36.90 7.89
CA ILE A 235 -0.67 -36.37 7.47
C ILE A 235 -1.60 -37.54 7.16
N GLU A 236 -2.81 -37.54 7.71
CA GLU A 236 -3.79 -38.60 7.46
C GLU A 236 -4.20 -38.65 5.98
N GLY A 237 -4.40 -39.86 5.45
CA GLY A 237 -4.70 -40.11 4.03
C GLY A 237 -3.67 -41.03 3.35
N ARG A 238 -4.14 -41.88 2.44
CA ARG A 238 -3.35 -42.86 1.68
C ARG A 238 -2.79 -42.24 0.39
N THR A 239 -3.52 -41.32 -0.22
CA THR A 239 -3.08 -40.59 -1.43
C THR A 239 -2.73 -39.14 -1.12
N ALA A 240 -2.13 -38.44 -2.09
CA ALA A 240 -1.81 -37.01 -1.91
C ALA A 240 -3.09 -36.16 -1.87
N GLU A 241 -4.10 -36.53 -2.64
CA GLU A 241 -5.44 -35.91 -2.66
C GLU A 241 -6.14 -36.09 -1.31
N GLU A 242 -6.17 -37.32 -0.76
CA GLU A 242 -6.74 -37.59 0.56
C GLU A 242 -6.04 -36.79 1.66
N LYS A 243 -4.71 -36.61 1.56
CA LYS A 243 -3.93 -35.77 2.48
C LYS A 243 -4.30 -34.29 2.39
N VAL A 244 -4.55 -33.77 1.18
CA VAL A 244 -5.05 -32.39 1.00
C VAL A 244 -6.39 -32.21 1.70
N LEU A 245 -7.32 -33.16 1.51
CA LEU A 245 -8.64 -33.13 2.16
C LEU A 245 -8.54 -33.26 3.68
N SER A 246 -7.64 -34.10 4.19
CA SER A 246 -7.37 -34.20 5.62
C SER A 246 -6.88 -32.86 6.19
N LEU A 247 -5.94 -32.19 5.51
CA LEU A 247 -5.46 -30.87 5.91
C LEU A 247 -6.57 -29.81 5.88
N TRP A 248 -7.43 -29.84 4.85
CA TRP A 248 -8.58 -28.94 4.78
C TRP A 248 -9.52 -29.12 5.97
N ASN A 249 -9.84 -30.37 6.32
CA ASN A 249 -10.77 -30.68 7.41
C ASN A 249 -10.19 -30.47 8.82
N THR A 250 -8.87 -30.28 8.95
CA THR A 250 -8.19 -30.17 10.26
C THR A 250 -7.65 -28.78 10.55
N LEU A 251 -7.28 -28.00 9.52
CA LEU A 251 -6.71 -26.68 9.68
C LEU A 251 -7.79 -25.59 9.60
N PRO A 252 -7.57 -24.42 10.25
CA PRO A 252 -8.35 -23.22 9.95
C PRO A 252 -8.26 -22.89 8.46
N HIS A 253 -9.41 -22.74 7.79
CA HIS A 253 -9.44 -22.63 6.34
C HIS A 253 -8.77 -21.33 5.81
N ASP A 254 -8.76 -20.26 6.59
CA ASP A 254 -8.03 -19.03 6.29
C ASP A 254 -6.51 -19.27 6.26
N THR A 255 -5.99 -20.02 7.22
CA THR A 255 -4.59 -20.44 7.29
C THR A 255 -4.22 -21.34 6.13
N PHE A 256 -5.11 -22.29 5.78
CA PHE A 256 -4.97 -23.14 4.60
C PHE A 256 -4.85 -22.28 3.34
N LEU A 257 -5.83 -21.41 3.08
CA LEU A 257 -5.84 -20.60 1.87
C LEU A 257 -4.65 -19.62 1.83
N MET A 258 -4.26 -19.00 2.93
CA MET A 258 -3.06 -18.16 2.96
C MET A 258 -1.79 -18.92 2.57
N ALA A 259 -1.61 -20.14 3.08
CA ALA A 259 -0.46 -20.97 2.71
C ALA A 259 -0.52 -21.41 1.23
N LEU A 260 -1.72 -21.64 0.69
CA LEU A 260 -1.93 -21.93 -0.72
C LEU A 260 -1.61 -20.70 -1.60
N LEU A 261 -2.04 -19.50 -1.22
CA LEU A 261 -1.76 -18.27 -1.96
C LEU A 261 -0.27 -17.89 -1.97
N CYS A 262 0.50 -18.32 -0.97
CA CYS A 262 1.96 -18.17 -0.95
C CYS A 262 2.68 -19.04 -1.99
N LEU A 263 2.00 -19.99 -2.62
CA LEU A 263 2.57 -20.83 -3.67
C LEU A 263 2.53 -20.13 -5.03
N ASN A 264 3.69 -19.65 -5.46
CA ASN A 264 3.88 -19.12 -6.81
C ASN A 264 4.16 -20.22 -7.87
N SER A 265 4.00 -21.49 -7.52
CA SER A 265 4.21 -22.61 -8.45
C SER A 265 2.92 -23.03 -9.15
N GLY A 266 3.04 -23.86 -10.18
CA GLY A 266 1.92 -24.61 -10.76
C GLY A 266 1.19 -25.48 -9.75
N ASP A 267 1.75 -25.74 -8.57
CA ASP A 267 1.14 -26.69 -7.64
C ASP A 267 -0.08 -26.08 -6.91
N SER A 268 -0.18 -24.74 -6.83
CA SER A 268 -1.33 -24.07 -6.21
C SER A 268 -2.64 -24.31 -6.94
N HIS A 269 -2.63 -24.34 -8.28
CA HIS A 269 -3.84 -24.65 -9.06
C HIS A 269 -4.29 -26.09 -8.80
N ILE A 270 -3.35 -27.02 -8.68
CA ILE A 270 -3.65 -28.45 -8.48
C ILE A 270 -4.35 -28.66 -7.15
N ILE A 271 -3.84 -28.03 -6.09
CA ILE A 271 -4.46 -28.09 -4.76
C ILE A 271 -5.82 -27.41 -4.77
N LEU A 272 -5.96 -26.26 -5.42
CA LEU A 272 -7.24 -25.55 -5.52
C LEU A 272 -8.30 -26.37 -6.27
N GLU A 273 -7.92 -27.10 -7.34
CA GLU A 273 -8.83 -28.00 -8.05
C GLU A 273 -9.34 -29.15 -7.17
N GLN A 274 -8.49 -29.71 -6.29
CA GLN A 274 -8.95 -30.72 -5.33
C GLN A 274 -10.01 -30.16 -4.37
N LEU A 275 -9.84 -28.91 -3.94
CA LEU A 275 -10.82 -28.25 -3.06
C LEU A 275 -12.09 -27.85 -3.81
N LYS A 276 -11.99 -27.48 -5.09
CA LYS A 276 -13.14 -27.14 -5.92
C LYS A 276 -14.12 -28.29 -6.04
N GLU A 277 -13.65 -29.53 -6.10
CA GLU A 277 -14.53 -30.70 -6.15
C GLU A 277 -15.20 -30.99 -4.80
N TYR A 278 -14.52 -30.71 -3.69
CA TYR A 278 -14.95 -31.13 -2.34
C TYR A 278 -15.66 -30.05 -1.52
N ALA A 279 -15.17 -28.81 -1.56
CA ALA A 279 -15.53 -27.72 -0.65
C ALA A 279 -15.72 -26.38 -1.38
N ARG A 280 -16.26 -26.41 -2.61
CA ARG A 280 -16.41 -25.23 -3.48
C ARG A 280 -17.00 -24.00 -2.77
N THR A 281 -18.14 -24.17 -2.11
CA THR A 281 -18.87 -23.07 -1.46
C THR A 281 -18.05 -22.49 -0.32
N ASP A 282 -17.48 -23.34 0.53
CA ASP A 282 -16.67 -22.90 1.67
C ASP A 282 -15.44 -22.13 1.20
N VAL A 283 -14.74 -22.62 0.17
CA VAL A 283 -13.59 -21.93 -0.42
C VAL A 283 -14.00 -20.55 -0.93
N LEU A 284 -15.11 -20.46 -1.67
CA LEU A 284 -15.59 -19.19 -2.22
C LEU A 284 -15.94 -18.17 -1.12
N ASP A 285 -16.66 -18.61 -0.09
CA ASP A 285 -17.04 -17.77 1.06
C ASP A 285 -15.81 -17.21 1.76
N ILE A 286 -14.75 -18.01 1.91
CA ILE A 286 -13.52 -17.56 2.56
C ILE A 286 -12.73 -16.61 1.67
N LEU A 287 -12.69 -16.83 0.34
CA LEU A 287 -12.05 -15.91 -0.59
C LEU A 287 -12.67 -14.50 -0.55
N TYR A 288 -13.94 -14.38 -0.15
CA TYR A 288 -14.63 -13.11 0.08
C TYR A 288 -14.68 -12.65 1.54
N SER A 289 -14.04 -13.40 2.45
CA SER A 289 -13.95 -13.01 3.86
C SER A 289 -13.09 -11.75 4.04
N SER A 290 -13.37 -10.97 5.08
CA SER A 290 -12.61 -9.76 5.42
C SER A 290 -11.11 -10.02 5.70
N GLU A 291 -10.75 -11.27 6.01
CA GLU A 291 -9.37 -11.65 6.34
C GLU A 291 -8.55 -12.00 5.09
N ILE A 292 -9.16 -12.70 4.12
CA ILE A 292 -8.46 -13.20 2.92
C ILE A 292 -8.65 -12.27 1.73
N HIS A 293 -9.85 -11.73 1.53
CA HIS A 293 -10.18 -10.97 0.33
C HIS A 293 -9.21 -9.81 0.05
N PRO A 294 -8.89 -8.92 1.01
CA PRO A 294 -7.97 -7.81 0.77
C PRO A 294 -6.55 -8.28 0.47
N LYS A 295 -6.09 -9.36 1.12
CA LYS A 295 -4.75 -9.92 0.91
C LYS A 295 -4.63 -10.55 -0.47
N LEU A 296 -5.65 -11.31 -0.88
CA LEU A 296 -5.73 -11.89 -2.22
C LEU A 296 -5.70 -10.78 -3.28
N GLN A 297 -6.48 -9.71 -3.11
CA GLN A 297 -6.46 -8.60 -4.07
C GLN A 297 -5.07 -7.98 -4.23
N ILE A 298 -4.39 -7.68 -3.11
CA ILE A 298 -3.02 -7.15 -3.11
C ILE A 298 -2.05 -8.12 -3.81
N GLY A 299 -2.14 -9.42 -3.49
CA GLY A 299 -1.28 -10.45 -4.06
C GLY A 299 -1.45 -10.63 -5.57
N LEU A 300 -2.70 -10.55 -6.06
CA LEU A 300 -3.06 -10.61 -7.48
C LEU A 300 -2.54 -9.38 -8.25
N GLU A 301 -2.75 -8.17 -7.73
CA GLU A 301 -2.26 -6.93 -8.37
C GLU A 301 -0.73 -6.89 -8.46
N ALA A 302 -0.06 -7.36 -7.41
CA ALA A 302 1.39 -7.46 -7.38
C ALA A 302 1.93 -8.50 -8.36
N GLY A 303 1.09 -9.44 -8.81
CA GLY A 303 1.49 -10.58 -9.62
C GLY A 303 2.32 -11.61 -8.83
N THR A 304 2.10 -11.69 -7.52
CA THR A 304 2.79 -12.62 -6.61
C THR A 304 1.96 -13.85 -6.29
N VAL A 305 0.64 -13.74 -6.43
CA VAL A 305 -0.29 -14.84 -6.31
C VAL A 305 -0.61 -15.38 -7.69
N GLY A 306 -0.27 -16.66 -7.90
CA GLY A 306 -0.78 -17.50 -8.97
C GLY A 306 -0.13 -17.33 -10.35
N ASN A 307 -0.01 -18.44 -11.05
CA ASN A 307 0.15 -18.47 -12.50
C ASN A 307 -1.23 -18.39 -13.19
N LEU A 308 -1.26 -18.38 -14.53
CA LEU A 308 -2.51 -18.30 -15.29
C LEU A 308 -3.50 -19.42 -14.96
N ASP A 309 -3.05 -20.65 -14.75
CA ASP A 309 -3.94 -21.78 -14.43
C ASP A 309 -4.63 -21.56 -13.07
N PHE A 310 -3.90 -21.03 -12.08
CA PHE A 310 -4.50 -20.68 -10.79
C PHE A 310 -5.57 -19.59 -10.90
N LEU A 311 -5.33 -18.57 -11.73
CA LEU A 311 -6.32 -17.51 -11.98
C LEU A 311 -7.58 -18.09 -12.63
N PHE A 312 -7.44 -19.01 -13.60
CA PHE A 312 -8.59 -19.67 -14.20
C PHE A 312 -9.37 -20.50 -13.17
N SER A 313 -8.69 -21.26 -12.30
CA SER A 313 -9.34 -22.02 -11.22
C SER A 313 -10.13 -21.12 -10.26
N LEU A 314 -9.60 -19.94 -9.90
CA LEU A 314 -10.34 -18.96 -9.09
C LEU A 314 -11.62 -18.49 -9.79
N TRP A 315 -11.56 -18.19 -11.09
CA TRP A 315 -12.73 -17.76 -11.84
C TRP A 315 -13.75 -18.89 -12.03
N GLU A 316 -13.28 -20.12 -12.25
CA GLU A 316 -14.12 -21.34 -12.32
C GLU A 316 -14.87 -21.59 -11.01
N LEU A 317 -14.22 -21.30 -9.87
CA LEU A 317 -14.85 -21.36 -8.55
C LEU A 317 -15.99 -20.36 -8.43
N GLY A 318 -15.87 -19.20 -9.09
CA GLY A 318 -16.82 -18.09 -9.04
C GLY A 318 -16.21 -16.80 -8.48
N TYR A 319 -14.91 -16.77 -8.19
CA TYR A 319 -14.25 -15.55 -7.75
C TYR A 319 -14.15 -14.54 -8.90
N ARG A 320 -14.43 -13.28 -8.60
CA ARG A 320 -14.27 -12.12 -9.48
C ARG A 320 -13.51 -11.06 -8.71
N TYR A 321 -12.51 -10.45 -9.37
CA TYR A 321 -11.65 -9.47 -8.72
C TYR A 321 -12.40 -8.16 -8.45
N HIS A 322 -13.10 -7.65 -9.47
CA HIS A 322 -14.03 -6.54 -9.35
C HIS A 322 -15.32 -6.81 -10.14
N THR A 323 -16.41 -6.21 -9.67
CA THR A 323 -17.64 -6.13 -10.46
C THR A 323 -17.43 -5.25 -11.69
N HIS A 324 -18.29 -5.41 -12.71
CA HIS A 324 -18.25 -4.57 -13.90
C HIS A 324 -18.37 -3.06 -13.57
N GLN A 325 -19.19 -2.71 -12.58
CA GLN A 325 -19.40 -1.33 -12.13
C GLN A 325 -18.17 -0.81 -11.39
N GLU A 326 -17.55 -1.63 -10.54
CA GLU A 326 -16.30 -1.28 -9.84
C GLU A 326 -15.19 -0.96 -10.85
N TRP A 327 -15.00 -1.79 -11.89
CA TRP A 327 -14.02 -1.49 -12.93
C TRP A 327 -14.29 -0.16 -13.67
N GLN A 328 -15.56 0.23 -13.85
CA GLN A 328 -15.92 1.53 -14.44
C GLN A 328 -15.61 2.71 -13.52
N VAL A 329 -15.82 2.54 -12.20
CA VAL A 329 -15.55 3.58 -11.19
C VAL A 329 -14.06 3.71 -10.90
N HIS A 330 -13.31 2.61 -10.93
CA HIS A 330 -11.88 2.60 -10.63
C HIS A 330 -11.02 3.23 -11.72
N GLY A 331 -11.54 3.42 -12.93
CA GLY A 331 -11.14 4.42 -13.96
C GLY A 331 -9.71 4.36 -14.53
N ASN A 332 -8.73 3.87 -13.80
CA ASN A 332 -7.31 3.92 -14.13
C ASN A 332 -6.73 2.51 -14.02
N ILE A 333 -6.70 1.79 -15.13
CA ILE A 333 -5.86 0.59 -15.28
C ILE A 333 -4.42 1.08 -15.43
N THR A 334 -3.63 0.98 -14.36
CA THR A 334 -2.26 1.54 -14.33
C THR A 334 -1.18 0.47 -14.43
N SER A 335 -1.55 -0.78 -14.72
CA SER A 335 -0.57 -1.85 -14.84
C SER A 335 -1.04 -2.97 -15.76
N THR A 336 -0.08 -3.67 -16.36
CA THR A 336 -0.36 -4.90 -17.13
C THR A 336 -1.01 -6.00 -16.27
N LYS A 337 -0.80 -6.00 -14.94
CA LYS A 337 -1.42 -6.97 -14.04
C LYS A 337 -2.91 -6.68 -13.87
N GLN A 338 -3.26 -5.42 -13.62
CA GLN A 338 -4.66 -4.99 -13.59
C GLN A 338 -5.36 -5.20 -14.94
N MET A 339 -4.69 -4.91 -16.06
CA MET A 339 -5.24 -5.21 -17.39
C MET A 339 -5.55 -6.71 -17.56
N LYS A 340 -4.68 -7.58 -17.04
CA LYS A 340 -4.92 -9.03 -17.06
C LYS A 340 -6.18 -9.42 -16.28
N LEU A 341 -6.31 -8.91 -15.04
CA LEU A 341 -7.47 -9.17 -14.18
C LEU A 341 -8.76 -8.61 -14.80
N TYR A 342 -8.69 -7.41 -15.37
CA TYR A 342 -9.78 -6.77 -16.09
C TYR A 342 -10.26 -7.62 -17.28
N CYS A 343 -9.33 -8.11 -18.11
CA CYS A 343 -9.67 -9.00 -19.21
C CYS A 343 -10.31 -10.31 -18.72
N LEU A 344 -9.83 -10.89 -17.63
CA LEU A 344 -10.43 -12.11 -17.05
C LEU A 344 -11.87 -11.83 -16.59
N ASP A 345 -12.11 -10.79 -15.79
CA ASP A 345 -13.45 -10.43 -15.33
C ASP A 345 -14.42 -10.11 -16.48
N LYS A 346 -13.93 -9.52 -17.59
CA LYS A 346 -14.76 -9.18 -18.74
C LYS A 346 -15.09 -10.38 -19.61
N PHE A 347 -14.12 -11.25 -19.89
CA PHE A 347 -14.28 -12.26 -20.93
C PHE A 347 -14.69 -13.63 -20.41
N TYR A 348 -14.42 -13.95 -19.14
CA TYR A 348 -14.50 -15.32 -18.64
C TYR A 348 -15.90 -15.95 -18.80
N ASP A 349 -16.96 -15.19 -18.50
CA ASP A 349 -18.34 -15.65 -18.64
C ASP A 349 -18.95 -15.41 -20.03
N MET A 350 -18.18 -14.87 -20.98
CA MET A 350 -18.68 -14.54 -22.32
C MET A 350 -18.59 -15.75 -23.25
N SER A 351 -19.73 -16.13 -23.85
CA SER A 351 -19.81 -17.16 -24.88
C SER A 351 -19.30 -16.67 -26.26
N LEU A 352 -18.15 -16.00 -26.29
CA LEU A 352 -17.61 -15.37 -27.50
C LEU A 352 -16.62 -16.24 -28.27
N ASP A 353 -16.37 -17.47 -27.81
CA ASP A 353 -15.35 -18.35 -28.38
C ASP A 353 -14.01 -17.60 -28.54
N ILE A 354 -13.59 -16.97 -27.44
CA ILE A 354 -12.30 -16.28 -27.32
C ILE A 354 -11.37 -17.24 -26.62
N ASP A 355 -10.24 -17.57 -27.25
CA ASP A 355 -9.16 -18.27 -26.57
C ASP A 355 -8.53 -17.31 -25.53
N LEU A 356 -8.95 -17.43 -24.27
CA LEU A 356 -8.42 -16.61 -23.18
C LEU A 356 -6.92 -16.85 -22.99
N LYS A 357 -6.39 -18.04 -23.26
CA LYS A 357 -4.94 -18.28 -23.16
C LYS A 357 -4.18 -17.50 -24.24
N GLU A 358 -4.75 -17.38 -25.44
CA GLU A 358 -4.21 -16.51 -26.49
C GLU A 358 -4.18 -15.04 -26.02
N ILE A 359 -5.29 -14.53 -25.49
CA ILE A 359 -5.36 -13.15 -24.96
C ILE A 359 -4.40 -12.92 -23.79
N MET A 360 -4.33 -13.88 -22.87
CA MET A 360 -3.49 -13.81 -21.68
C MET A 360 -1.99 -14.00 -22.00
N ASN A 361 -1.62 -14.35 -23.23
CA ASN A 361 -0.24 -14.32 -23.68
C ASN A 361 0.28 -12.88 -23.60
N SER A 362 1.50 -12.74 -23.07
CA SER A 362 2.17 -11.45 -22.89
C SER A 362 2.16 -10.55 -24.13
N ILE A 363 2.18 -11.07 -25.36
CA ILE A 363 2.21 -10.23 -26.57
C ILE A 363 0.82 -9.70 -26.93
N ALA A 364 -0.22 -10.54 -26.95
CA ALA A 364 -1.60 -10.11 -27.22
C ALA A 364 -2.11 -9.17 -26.12
N LEU A 365 -1.86 -9.51 -24.85
CA LEU A 365 -2.16 -8.63 -23.72
C LEU A 365 -1.43 -7.29 -23.83
N ARG A 366 -0.16 -7.27 -24.24
CA ARG A 366 0.57 -6.01 -24.45
C ARG A 366 -0.05 -5.16 -25.58
N ALA A 367 -0.60 -5.77 -26.62
CA ALA A 367 -1.32 -5.03 -27.65
C ALA A 367 -2.60 -4.40 -27.07
N ILE A 368 -3.37 -5.13 -26.26
CA ILE A 368 -4.53 -4.58 -25.53
C ILE A 368 -4.11 -3.46 -24.57
N CYS A 369 -3.01 -3.64 -23.82
CA CYS A 369 -2.47 -2.58 -22.97
C CYS A 369 -2.09 -1.33 -23.78
N MET A 370 -1.55 -1.50 -24.99
CA MET A 370 -1.18 -0.38 -25.84
C MET A 370 -2.43 0.37 -26.34
N VAL A 371 -3.52 -0.34 -26.66
CA VAL A 371 -4.80 0.29 -27.01
C VAL A 371 -5.36 1.07 -25.82
N GLU A 372 -5.30 0.52 -24.61
CA GLU A 372 -5.70 1.25 -23.39
C GLU A 372 -4.82 2.48 -23.14
N ALA A 373 -3.50 2.33 -23.29
CA ALA A 373 -2.55 3.43 -23.16
C ALA A 373 -2.84 4.56 -24.17
N ILE A 374 -3.26 4.22 -25.39
CA ILE A 374 -3.67 5.20 -26.41
C ILE A 374 -4.95 5.91 -25.98
N LYS A 375 -5.93 5.16 -25.48
CA LYS A 375 -7.22 5.69 -25.00
C LYS A 375 -7.03 6.68 -23.83
N THR A 376 -6.17 6.34 -22.88
CA THR A 376 -5.93 7.14 -21.66
C THR A 376 -4.79 8.14 -21.80
N ASN A 377 -4.01 8.05 -22.88
CA ASN A 377 -2.72 8.75 -23.04
C ASN A 377 -1.75 8.49 -21.85
N ASP A 378 -1.70 7.24 -21.38
CA ASP A 378 -0.82 6.80 -20.28
C ASP A 378 -0.01 5.56 -20.68
N LEU A 379 1.32 5.67 -20.66
CA LEU A 379 2.26 4.62 -21.05
C LEU A 379 2.57 3.60 -19.93
N PHE A 380 1.58 3.27 -19.09
CA PHE A 380 1.73 2.39 -17.92
C PHE A 380 2.32 0.99 -18.23
N CYS A 381 2.24 0.53 -19.48
CA CYS A 381 2.71 -0.79 -19.89
C CYS A 381 4.20 -0.84 -20.31
N THR A 382 4.93 0.28 -20.22
CA THR A 382 6.31 0.36 -20.71
C THR A 382 7.22 1.14 -19.77
N SER A 383 8.51 0.79 -19.77
CA SER A 383 9.58 1.57 -19.12
C SER A 383 10.14 2.68 -20.00
N ASN A 384 9.57 2.88 -21.20
CA ASN A 384 10.02 3.92 -22.11
C ASN A 384 9.59 5.30 -21.61
N PRO A 385 10.45 6.33 -21.79
CA PRO A 385 10.19 7.66 -21.24
C PRO A 385 9.09 8.42 -21.98
N ASN A 386 8.77 8.05 -23.22
CA ASN A 386 7.76 8.72 -24.05
C ASN A 386 7.27 7.84 -25.20
N TRP A 387 6.20 8.31 -25.86
CA TRP A 387 5.55 7.66 -27.00
C TRP A 387 6.50 7.44 -28.16
N LYS A 388 7.36 8.41 -28.48
CA LYS A 388 8.29 8.31 -29.60
C LYS A 388 9.29 7.18 -29.43
N SER A 389 9.91 7.07 -28.26
CA SER A 389 10.86 5.99 -27.95
C SER A 389 10.17 4.63 -28.07
N TYR A 390 8.97 4.51 -27.50
CA TYR A 390 8.23 3.26 -27.50
C TYR A 390 7.80 2.83 -28.90
N ILE A 391 7.10 3.71 -29.63
CA ILE A 391 6.58 3.43 -30.98
C ILE A 391 7.73 3.17 -31.96
N ASN A 392 8.79 3.99 -31.93
CA ASN A 392 9.93 3.78 -32.84
C ASN A 392 10.70 2.51 -32.52
N GLY A 393 10.71 2.07 -31.25
CA GLY A 393 11.25 0.77 -30.86
C GLY A 393 10.43 -0.39 -31.40
N VAL A 394 9.09 -0.30 -31.37
CA VAL A 394 8.20 -1.29 -31.99
C VAL A 394 8.34 -1.30 -33.52
N ARG A 395 8.50 -0.13 -34.15
CA ARG A 395 8.59 0.08 -35.61
C ARG A 395 10.04 0.20 -36.12
N GLY A 396 11.01 -0.30 -35.38
CA GLY A 396 12.43 -0.26 -35.73
C GLY A 396 12.77 -1.13 -36.95
N ALA A 397 13.77 -0.74 -37.74
CA ALA A 397 14.15 -1.44 -38.98
C ALA A 397 14.92 -2.76 -38.73
N THR A 398 15.41 -2.99 -37.52
CA THR A 398 16.38 -4.04 -37.19
C THR A 398 15.86 -5.14 -36.27
N LEU A 399 14.61 -5.11 -35.81
CA LEU A 399 14.02 -6.18 -35.02
C LEU A 399 12.56 -6.42 -35.38
N GLN A 400 12.20 -7.68 -35.62
CA GLN A 400 10.80 -8.15 -35.61
C GLN A 400 10.25 -8.03 -34.19
N HIS A 401 9.90 -6.81 -33.76
CA HIS A 401 9.32 -6.61 -32.43
C HIS A 401 8.01 -7.42 -32.35
N PRO A 402 7.78 -8.23 -31.29
CA PRO A 402 6.63 -9.12 -31.24
C PRO A 402 5.27 -8.40 -31.36
N LEU A 403 5.17 -7.15 -30.90
CA LEU A 403 3.96 -6.34 -31.07
C LEU A 403 3.66 -5.93 -32.51
N ASN A 404 4.64 -5.98 -33.41
CA ASN A 404 4.44 -5.51 -34.78
C ASN A 404 3.40 -6.36 -35.54
N GLN A 405 3.23 -7.64 -35.18
CA GLN A 405 2.17 -8.50 -35.74
C GLN A 405 0.75 -8.04 -35.36
N TYR A 406 0.61 -7.26 -34.28
CA TYR A 406 -0.66 -6.70 -33.83
C TYR A 406 -0.80 -5.20 -34.18
N TRP A 407 0.12 -4.66 -34.97
CA TRP A 407 0.16 -3.22 -35.25
C TRP A 407 -1.12 -2.73 -35.94
N GLY A 408 -1.70 -3.49 -36.87
CA GLY A 408 -2.96 -3.12 -37.53
C GLY A 408 -4.09 -2.84 -36.54
N TYR A 409 -4.20 -3.64 -35.47
CA TYR A 409 -5.20 -3.41 -34.41
C TYR A 409 -4.88 -2.15 -33.60
N ILE A 410 -3.62 -1.95 -33.24
CA ILE A 410 -3.15 -0.78 -32.47
C ILE A 410 -3.31 0.51 -33.31
N ASP A 411 -3.05 0.44 -34.61
CA ASP A 411 -3.13 1.55 -35.55
C ASP A 411 -4.55 2.14 -35.64
N MET A 412 -5.59 1.28 -35.58
CA MET A 412 -6.99 1.71 -35.53
C MET A 412 -7.27 2.63 -34.33
N ALA A 413 -6.69 2.33 -33.16
CA ALA A 413 -6.92 3.10 -31.94
C ALA A 413 -6.35 4.53 -32.03
N PHE A 414 -5.23 4.73 -32.72
CA PHE A 414 -4.62 6.06 -32.87
C PHE A 414 -5.51 7.05 -33.62
N ASP A 415 -6.34 6.56 -34.55
CA ASP A 415 -7.28 7.38 -35.30
C ASP A 415 -8.61 7.55 -34.56
N ALA A 416 -9.05 6.53 -33.82
CA ALA A 416 -10.37 6.49 -33.20
C ALA A 416 -10.46 7.25 -31.86
N TYR A 417 -9.37 7.29 -31.07
CA TYR A 417 -9.35 8.01 -29.80
C TYR A 417 -8.89 9.45 -29.95
N HIS A 418 -9.54 10.34 -29.19
CA HIS A 418 -9.42 11.79 -29.32
C HIS A 418 -9.12 12.46 -27.97
N PHE A 419 -8.40 13.57 -28.01
CA PHE A 419 -8.26 14.50 -26.89
C PHE A 419 -9.51 15.37 -26.74
N THR A 420 -9.60 16.11 -25.63
CA THR A 420 -10.72 17.02 -25.32
C THR A 420 -10.98 18.08 -26.39
N ASP A 421 -9.98 18.40 -27.21
CA ASP A 421 -10.07 19.35 -28.32
C ASP A 421 -10.53 18.70 -29.65
N GLY A 422 -10.86 17.41 -29.64
CA GLY A 422 -11.27 16.65 -30.82
C GLY A 422 -10.11 16.25 -31.74
N GLN A 423 -8.85 16.49 -31.34
CA GLN A 423 -7.70 16.00 -32.08
C GLN A 423 -7.49 14.50 -31.83
N SER A 424 -7.30 13.70 -32.89
CA SER A 424 -6.97 12.27 -32.74
C SER A 424 -5.60 12.08 -32.10
N MET A 425 -5.41 10.96 -31.41
CA MET A 425 -4.12 10.61 -30.80
C MET A 425 -2.99 10.58 -31.84
N ARG A 426 -3.26 10.13 -33.07
CA ARG A 426 -2.30 10.20 -34.17
C ARG A 426 -1.86 11.63 -34.46
N SER A 427 -2.82 12.53 -34.66
CA SER A 427 -2.53 13.92 -35.02
C SER A 427 -1.78 14.64 -33.91
N TYR A 428 -2.17 14.39 -32.65
CA TYR A 428 -1.46 14.90 -31.48
C TYR A 428 0.01 14.45 -31.47
N LEU A 429 0.26 13.15 -31.56
CA LEU A 429 1.62 12.61 -31.51
C LEU A 429 2.46 13.05 -32.70
N SER A 430 1.91 13.08 -33.92
CA SER A 430 2.63 13.56 -35.10
C SER A 430 3.09 15.02 -34.97
N GLN A 431 2.33 15.86 -34.27
CA GLN A 431 2.70 17.25 -34.02
C GLN A 431 3.70 17.41 -32.87
N LYS A 432 3.54 16.65 -31.79
CA LYS A 432 4.33 16.80 -30.56
C LYS A 432 5.63 16.01 -30.56
N GLU A 433 5.71 14.93 -31.35
CA GLU A 433 6.86 14.01 -31.39
C GLU A 433 7.45 13.91 -32.81
N PRO A 434 8.22 14.92 -33.27
CA PRO A 434 8.78 14.92 -34.62
C PRO A 434 9.60 13.65 -34.93
N GLY A 435 9.31 12.98 -36.04
CA GLY A 435 10.00 11.74 -36.43
C GLY A 435 9.52 10.48 -35.69
N ILE A 436 8.33 10.52 -35.09
CA ILE A 436 7.63 9.32 -34.62
C ILE A 436 7.10 8.50 -35.81
N LYS A 437 7.29 7.18 -35.78
CA LYS A 437 6.93 6.24 -36.85
C LYS A 437 5.47 5.79 -36.73
N LEU A 438 4.55 6.72 -36.91
CA LEU A 438 3.09 6.48 -36.95
C LEU A 438 2.59 6.16 -38.36
N GLU A 439 3.44 5.63 -39.24
CA GLU A 439 3.03 5.26 -40.58
C GLU A 439 2.02 4.11 -40.49
N LYS A 440 0.84 4.32 -41.11
CA LYS A 440 -0.15 3.25 -41.29
C LYS A 440 0.55 2.12 -42.03
N GLY A 441 0.60 0.94 -41.43
CA GLY A 441 1.10 -0.21 -42.15
C GLY A 441 -0.01 -0.87 -42.97
N SER A 442 0.39 -1.73 -43.89
CA SER A 442 -0.50 -2.55 -44.71
C SER A 442 -0.90 -3.85 -44.01
N GLU A 443 -0.78 -3.92 -42.67
CA GLU A 443 -1.04 -5.15 -41.93
C GLU A 443 -2.52 -5.56 -42.06
N LYS A 444 -2.74 -6.84 -42.36
CA LYS A 444 -4.09 -7.41 -42.50
C LYS A 444 -4.70 -7.60 -41.11
N ILE A 445 -5.89 -7.04 -40.89
CA ILE A 445 -6.71 -7.25 -39.68
C ILE A 445 -7.55 -8.52 -39.88
N GLU A 446 -7.48 -9.45 -38.93
CA GLU A 446 -8.27 -10.68 -38.93
C GLU A 446 -9.43 -10.56 -37.94
N ILE A 447 -10.62 -10.28 -38.47
CA ILE A 447 -11.85 -10.02 -37.70
C ILE A 447 -12.25 -11.19 -36.79
N ASN A 448 -11.91 -12.43 -37.18
CA ASN A 448 -12.23 -13.63 -36.41
C ASN A 448 -11.14 -14.03 -35.39
N SER A 449 -10.03 -13.30 -35.32
CA SER A 449 -8.97 -13.57 -34.34
C SER A 449 -9.46 -13.32 -32.92
N ALA A 450 -8.91 -14.04 -31.94
CA ALA A 450 -9.27 -13.85 -30.53
C ALA A 450 -9.01 -12.39 -30.11
N ILE A 451 -7.88 -11.80 -30.54
CA ILE A 451 -7.54 -10.41 -30.21
C ILE A 451 -8.56 -9.41 -30.76
N TYR A 452 -9.05 -9.58 -31.99
CA TYR A 452 -10.07 -8.68 -32.53
C TYR A 452 -11.36 -8.77 -31.71
N LYS A 453 -11.86 -9.99 -31.48
CA LYS A 453 -13.06 -10.21 -30.64
C LYS A 453 -12.90 -9.59 -29.26
N ALA A 454 -11.74 -9.76 -28.61
CA ALA A 454 -11.44 -9.17 -27.32
C ALA A 454 -11.46 -7.63 -27.38
N LEU A 455 -10.83 -7.03 -28.40
CA LEU A 455 -10.83 -5.59 -28.60
C LEU A 455 -12.23 -5.03 -28.91
N SER A 456 -13.07 -5.75 -29.66
CA SER A 456 -14.48 -5.36 -29.92
C SER A 456 -15.35 -5.37 -28.66
N VAL A 457 -15.04 -6.21 -27.68
CA VAL A 457 -15.71 -6.21 -26.38
C VAL A 457 -15.22 -5.08 -25.48
N LEU A 458 -13.90 -4.87 -25.42
CA LEU A 458 -13.31 -3.86 -24.53
C LEU A 458 -13.48 -2.44 -25.04
N TYR A 459 -13.44 -2.27 -26.37
CA TYR A 459 -13.39 -0.99 -27.07
C TYR A 459 -14.32 -1.00 -28.30
N PRO A 460 -15.63 -1.24 -28.12
CA PRO A 460 -16.58 -1.35 -29.22
C PRO A 460 -16.59 -0.10 -30.11
N GLU A 461 -16.31 1.08 -29.56
CA GLU A 461 -16.22 2.34 -30.30
C GLU A 461 -15.15 2.35 -31.41
N VAL A 462 -14.14 1.49 -31.32
CA VAL A 462 -13.06 1.37 -32.31
C VAL A 462 -13.22 0.14 -33.19
N TYR A 463 -13.61 -1.00 -32.58
CA TYR A 463 -13.53 -2.31 -33.23
C TYR A 463 -14.89 -2.96 -33.53
N ASN A 464 -16.01 -2.25 -33.37
CA ASN A 464 -17.30 -2.62 -33.97
C ASN A 464 -17.57 -1.75 -35.20
N MET A 465 -16.77 -1.94 -36.27
CA MET A 465 -17.14 -1.41 -37.57
C MET A 465 -18.03 -2.44 -38.28
N ASN A 466 -19.35 -2.24 -38.15
CA ASN A 466 -20.49 -3.01 -38.67
C ASN A 466 -21.24 -3.85 -37.62
N SER A 467 -22.08 -3.18 -36.84
CA SER A 467 -23.48 -3.61 -36.71
C SER A 467 -24.33 -2.84 -37.71
#